data_AF-D1PNE4-F1
#
_entry.id   AF-D1PNE4-F1
#
_cell.length_a   1.000
_cell.length_b   1.000
_cell.length_c   1.000
_cell.angle_alpha   90.00
_cell.angle_beta   90.00
_cell.angle_gamma   90.00
#
_symmetry.space_group_name_H-M   'P 1'
#
loop_
_entity.id
_entity.type
_entity.pdbx_description
1 polymer ?
#
loop_
_entity_poly.entity_id
_entity_poly.type
_entity_poly.pdbx_seq_one_letter_code
_entity_poly.pdbx_strand_id
1 'polypeptide(L)'
;MKTYIAGTTQEIQNPDISKGYTYPGRIKVGTRDVVMEGSVKTYPPNGLRHREDVYEDCLFYVEGTPPETAQQEKTVDEKISDAVTAAVTIAQGGM
;
A
#
# COMPACT_ATOMS: atom_id res chain seq x y z
N MET A 1 12.67 -11.46 -4.06
CA MET A 1 11.36 -10.79 -4.00
C MET A 1 10.52 -11.36 -5.12
N LYS A 2 9.37 -11.96 -4.79
CA LYS A 2 8.50 -12.63 -5.76
C LYS A 2 7.56 -11.64 -6.42
N THR A 3 7.13 -11.96 -7.65
CA THR A 3 6.15 -11.16 -8.39
C THR A 3 4.92 -12.00 -8.69
N TYR A 4 3.75 -11.42 -8.48
CA TYR A 4 2.45 -12.06 -8.66
C TYR A 4 1.58 -11.26 -9.63
N ILE A 5 0.67 -11.91 -10.32
CA ILE A 5 -0.35 -11.20 -11.11
C ILE A 5 -1.35 -10.57 -10.14
N ALA A 6 -1.61 -9.27 -10.29
CA ALA A 6 -2.50 -8.52 -9.40
C ALA A 6 -3.91 -9.15 -9.36
N GLY A 7 -4.50 -9.20 -8.18
CA GLY A 7 -5.80 -9.84 -7.95
C GLY A 7 -5.76 -11.38 -7.93
N THR A 8 -4.59 -11.99 -8.12
CA THR A 8 -4.41 -13.45 -8.07
C THR A 8 -3.26 -13.85 -7.14
N THR A 9 -3.15 -15.14 -6.85
CA THR A 9 -2.01 -15.75 -6.14
C THR A 9 -0.99 -16.39 -7.08
N GLN A 10 -1.09 -16.13 -8.39
CA GLN A 10 -0.22 -16.74 -9.39
C GLN A 10 1.12 -16.01 -9.47
N GLU A 11 2.21 -16.73 -9.19
CA GLU A 11 3.58 -16.23 -9.35
C GLU A 11 3.93 -16.14 -10.85
N ILE A 12 4.55 -15.03 -11.26
CA ILE A 12 5.04 -14.81 -12.62
C ILE A 12 6.55 -14.57 -12.59
N GLN A 13 7.25 -15.26 -13.49
CA GLN A 13 8.67 -15.02 -13.73
C GLN A 13 8.84 -14.16 -14.97
N ASN A 14 9.59 -13.06 -14.84
CA ASN A 14 9.85 -12.08 -15.91
C ASN A 14 8.57 -11.45 -16.50
N PRO A 15 7.84 -10.62 -15.73
CA PRO A 15 6.71 -9.87 -16.27
C PRO A 15 7.14 -8.93 -17.40
N ASP A 16 6.32 -8.80 -18.45
CA ASP A 16 6.55 -7.87 -19.55
C ASP A 16 6.23 -6.43 -19.10
N ILE A 17 7.25 -5.72 -18.63
CA ILE A 17 7.13 -4.34 -18.14
C ILE A 17 6.83 -3.35 -19.28
N SER A 18 6.98 -3.76 -20.55
CA SER A 18 6.59 -2.89 -21.67
C SER A 18 5.08 -2.78 -21.82
N LYS A 19 4.32 -3.74 -21.28
CA LYS A 19 2.86 -3.83 -21.38
C LYS A 19 2.13 -3.51 -20.09
N GLY A 20 2.88 -3.21 -19.03
CA GLY A 20 2.32 -3.11 -17.69
C GLY A 20 3.25 -2.43 -16.72
N TYR A 21 2.89 -2.48 -15.44
CA TYR A 21 3.70 -1.96 -14.36
C TYR A 21 3.64 -2.90 -13.17
N THR A 22 4.66 -2.80 -12.32
CA THR A 22 4.70 -3.51 -11.03
C THR A 22 4.58 -2.53 -9.89
N TYR A 23 3.83 -2.89 -8.84
CA TYR A 23 3.77 -2.12 -7.61
C TYR A 23 4.07 -3.01 -6.38
N PRO A 24 4.67 -2.45 -5.31
CA PRO A 24 4.94 -3.20 -4.10
C PRO A 24 3.64 -3.50 -3.35
N GLY A 25 3.56 -4.69 -2.77
CA GLY A 25 2.45 -5.11 -1.93
C GLY A 25 2.84 -6.26 -1.02
N ARG A 26 1.84 -6.83 -0.36
CA ARG A 26 2.01 -7.99 0.53
C ARG A 26 1.02 -9.07 0.15
N ILE A 27 1.48 -10.32 0.12
CA ILE A 27 0.63 -11.47 -0.12
C ILE A 27 0.63 -12.39 1.10
N LYS A 28 -0.54 -12.98 1.40
CA LYS A 28 -0.67 -13.98 2.44
C LYS A 28 -0.02 -15.28 1.98
N VAL A 29 1.09 -15.67 2.63
CA VAL A 29 1.84 -16.88 2.31
C VAL A 29 1.41 -18.08 3.15
N GLY A 30 0.70 -17.83 4.26
CA GLY A 30 0.20 -18.90 5.10
C GLY A 30 -0.33 -18.37 6.41
N THR A 31 -0.37 -19.27 7.39
CA THR A 31 -0.89 -18.97 8.72
C THR A 31 -0.05 -19.67 9.77
N ARG A 32 0.22 -19.00 10.88
CA ARG A 32 1.00 -19.53 12.01
C ARG A 32 0.16 -19.49 13.28
N ASP A 33 0.32 -20.51 14.11
CA ASP A 33 -0.33 -20.54 15.42
C ASP A 33 0.63 -19.99 16.48
N VAL A 34 0.34 -18.80 17.00
CA VAL A 34 1.12 -18.08 18.00
C VAL A 34 0.54 -18.31 19.38
N VAL A 35 1.40 -18.51 20.39
CA VAL A 35 0.98 -18.62 21.79
C VAL A 35 0.72 -17.22 22.33
N MET A 36 -0.45 -17.02 22.93
CA MET A 36 -0.81 -15.75 23.57
C MET A 36 0.12 -15.48 24.75
N GLU A 37 0.71 -14.29 24.76
CA GLU A 37 1.56 -13.83 25.85
C GLU A 37 0.75 -13.78 27.17
N GLY A 38 1.35 -14.24 28.27
CA GLY A 38 0.67 -14.32 29.57
C GLY A 38 -0.29 -15.50 29.74
N SER A 39 -0.41 -16.40 28.76
CA SER A 39 -1.27 -17.59 28.90
C SER A 39 -0.69 -18.64 29.85
N VAL A 40 -1.57 -19.24 30.65
CA VAL A 40 -1.24 -20.29 31.61
C VAL A 40 -0.82 -21.55 30.83
N LYS A 41 0.46 -21.93 30.91
CA LYS A 41 1.03 -23.10 30.21
C LYS A 41 0.55 -24.45 30.77
N THR A 42 -0.15 -24.43 31.91
CA THR A 42 -0.55 -25.62 32.67
C THR A 42 -1.76 -26.33 32.06
N TYR A 43 -2.72 -25.60 31.50
CA TYR A 43 -3.84 -26.18 30.77
C TYR A 43 -4.54 -25.12 29.90
N PRO A 44 -4.55 -25.26 28.55
CA PRO A 44 -4.01 -26.35 27.74
C PRO A 44 -2.47 -26.43 27.76
N PRO A 45 -1.88 -27.63 27.58
CA PRO A 45 -0.44 -27.75 27.42
C PRO A 45 -0.02 -26.94 26.19
N ASN A 46 0.97 -26.05 26.37
CA ASN A 46 1.46 -25.05 25.41
C ASN A 46 0.69 -23.70 25.36
N GLY A 47 -0.15 -23.42 26.36
CA GLY A 47 -0.82 -22.14 26.49
C GLY A 47 -1.93 -21.93 25.46
N LEU A 48 -2.65 -20.82 25.58
CA LEU A 48 -3.72 -20.47 24.65
C LEU A 48 -3.11 -19.95 23.36
N ARG A 49 -3.61 -20.40 22.20
CA ARG A 49 -3.05 -20.06 20.89
C ARG A 49 -4.07 -19.28 20.06
N HIS A 50 -3.59 -18.32 19.29
CA HIS A 50 -4.34 -17.69 18.21
C HIS A 50 -3.61 -17.85 16.89
N ARG A 51 -4.41 -17.76 15.83
CA ARG A 51 -3.94 -17.96 14.48
C ARG A 51 -3.65 -16.59 13.86
N GLU A 52 -2.42 -16.37 13.44
CA GLU A 52 -1.97 -15.15 12.77
C GLU A 52 -1.66 -15.42 11.31
N ASP A 53 -2.16 -14.55 10.43
CA ASP A 53 -1.84 -14.58 9.01
C ASP A 53 -0.39 -14.10 8.78
N VAL A 54 0.36 -14.87 8.00
CA VAL A 54 1.73 -14.55 7.63
C VAL A 54 1.74 -13.91 6.25
N TYR A 55 2.33 -12.73 6.16
CA TYR A 55 2.46 -11.97 4.93
C TYR A 55 3.93 -11.90 4.51
N GLU A 56 4.17 -11.93 3.21
CA GLU A 56 5.48 -11.69 2.60
C GLU A 56 5.39 -10.48 1.67
N ASP A 57 6.45 -9.65 1.65
CA ASP A 57 6.56 -8.53 0.73
C ASP A 57 6.80 -9.04 -0.71
N CYS A 58 5.99 -8.57 -1.65
CA CYS A 58 6.02 -9.00 -3.05
C CYS A 58 5.75 -7.84 -4.01
N LEU A 59 5.94 -8.09 -5.30
CA LEU A 59 5.49 -7.20 -6.37
C LEU A 59 4.20 -7.75 -6.98
N PHE A 60 3.28 -6.87 -7.32
CA PHE A 60 2.11 -7.20 -8.13
C PHE A 60 2.29 -6.61 -9.52
N TYR A 61 2.09 -7.44 -10.55
CA TYR A 61 2.09 -7.05 -11.96
C TYR A 61 0.66 -6.81 -12.44
N VAL A 62 0.46 -5.68 -13.10
CA VAL A 62 -0.80 -5.30 -13.77
C VAL A 62 -0.47 -4.97 -15.22
N GLU A 63 -1.22 -5.58 -16.15
CA GLU A 63 -1.21 -5.15 -17.54
C GLU A 63 -1.97 -3.81 -17.69
N GLY A 64 -1.42 -2.90 -18.48
CA GLY A 64 -1.96 -1.57 -18.70
C GLY A 64 -1.13 -0.45 -18.08
N THR A 65 -1.64 0.77 -18.18
CA THR A 65 -0.97 1.96 -17.64
C THR A 65 -1.15 2.01 -16.13
N PRO A 66 -0.11 2.40 -15.35
CA PRO A 66 -0.30 2.72 -13.94
C PRO A 66 -1.43 3.74 -13.80
N PRO A 67 -2.29 3.62 -12.77
CA PRO A 67 -3.20 4.69 -12.45
C PRO A 67 -2.32 5.91 -12.25
N GLU A 68 -2.44 6.89 -13.15
CA GLU A 68 -1.82 8.18 -12.94
C GLU A 68 -2.22 8.56 -11.52
N THR A 69 -1.23 8.77 -10.66
CA THR A 69 -1.51 9.47 -9.43
C THR A 69 -2.20 10.72 -9.94
N ALA A 70 -3.49 10.88 -9.63
CA ALA A 70 -4.23 12.06 -10.02
C ALA A 70 -3.62 13.24 -9.25
N GLN A 71 -2.42 13.66 -9.65
CA GLN A 71 -2.05 15.04 -9.67
C GLN A 71 -3.05 15.63 -10.65
N GLN A 72 -4.23 15.95 -10.11
CA GLN A 72 -5.02 17.04 -10.63
C GLN A 72 -4.01 18.18 -10.75
N GLU A 73 -3.49 18.39 -11.97
CA GLU A 73 -2.89 19.66 -12.27
C GLU A 73 -3.97 20.67 -11.96
N LYS A 74 -3.80 21.40 -10.85
CA LYS A 74 -4.68 22.50 -10.50
C LYS A 74 -4.89 23.29 -11.78
N THR A 75 -6.15 23.52 -12.11
CA THR A 75 -6.49 24.32 -13.27
C THR A 75 -5.77 25.66 -13.18
N VAL A 76 -5.52 26.31 -14.33
CA VAL A 76 -4.87 27.63 -14.34
C VAL A 76 -5.63 28.61 -13.44
N ASP A 77 -6.97 28.51 -13.40
CA ASP A 77 -7.85 29.29 -12.53
C ASP A 77 -7.60 29.04 -11.03
N GLU A 78 -7.44 27.80 -10.59
CA GLU A 78 -7.10 27.48 -9.19
C GLU A 78 -5.73 28.03 -8.80
N LYS A 79 -4.73 27.94 -9.69
CA LYS A 79 -3.39 28.49 -9.44
C LYS A 79 -3.43 30.01 -9.31
N ILE A 80 -4.22 30.68 -10.13
CA ILE A 80 -4.41 32.15 -10.06
C ILE A 80 -5.15 32.52 -8.77
N SER A 81 -6.23 31.80 -8.41
CA SER A 81 -6.99 32.05 -7.19
C SER A 81 -6.13 31.92 -5.92
N ASP A 82 -5.31 30.87 -5.84
CA ASP A 82 -4.39 30.67 -4.72
C ASP A 82 -3.35 31.80 -4.63
N ALA A 83 -2.77 32.21 -5.77
CA ALA A 83 -1.79 33.29 -5.83
C ALA A 83 -2.39 34.64 -5.41
N VAL A 84 -3.62 34.95 -5.84
CA VAL A 84 -4.34 36.17 -5.46
C VAL A 84 -4.68 36.17 -3.97
N THR A 85 -5.15 35.03 -3.44
CA THR A 85 -5.48 34.88 -2.01
C THR A 85 -4.23 35.07 -1.14
N ALA A 86 -3.10 34.48 -1.55
CA ALA A 86 -1.82 34.66 -0.86
C ALA A 86 -1.37 36.13 -0.90
N ALA A 87 -1.45 36.80 -2.06
CA ALA A 87 -1.07 38.20 -2.20
C ALA A 87 -1.94 39.15 -1.35
N VAL A 88 -3.25 38.91 -1.30
CA VAL A 88 -4.18 39.69 -0.45
C VAL A 88 -3.87 39.50 1.03
N THR A 89 -3.56 38.28 1.46
CA THR A 89 -3.21 37.98 2.87
C THR A 89 -1.93 38.69 3.29
N ILE A 90 -0.93 38.78 2.41
CA ILE A 90 0.31 39.50 2.67
C ILE A 90 0.06 41.03 2.70
N ALA A 91 -0.77 41.55 1.79
CA ALA A 91 -1.07 42.98 1.70
C ALA A 91 -1.95 43.50 2.86
N GLN A 92 -2.76 42.64 3.46
CA GLN A 92 -3.65 42.99 4.58
C GLN A 92 -2.98 42.87 5.96
N GLY A 93 -1.66 42.66 6.02
CA GLY A 93 -0.91 42.64 7.27
C GLY A 93 -1.06 41.33 8.04
N GLY A 94 -0.89 40.19 7.35
CA GLY A 94 -0.63 38.93 8.03
C GLY A 94 0.54 39.09 9.01
N MET A 95 0.27 38.84 10.29
CA MET A 95 1.25 38.84 11.39
C MET A 95 2.42 37.89 11.13
#